data_AF-A0AAN6IQJ6-F1
#
_entry.id   AF-A0AAN6IQJ6-F1
#
_cell.length_a   1.000
_cell.length_b   1.000
_cell.length_c   1.000
_cell.angle_alpha   90.00
_cell.angle_beta   90.00
_cell.angle_gamma   90.00
#
_symmetry.space_group_name_H-M   'P 1'
#
loop_
_entity.id
_entity.type
_entity.pdbx_description
1 polymer ?
#
loop_
_entity_poly.entity_id
_entity_poly.type
_entity_poly.pdbx_seq_one_letter_code
_entity_poly.pdbx_strand_id
1 'polypeptide(L)'
;MTSVQHEEWEQRFVVPETMRTGLAQLQEASLQVAAQMQSSNSQRGSELAPRANPLMHYGSPKLSARRNASLLTLARAASPSPRLAPRADTLDPAYGSPEITAIETTAQFLEWYAHVEGRLAADQDAESLAFASHLHTRLDECTRMEETVNKVEAALDTLRGDYERVGERTGGVRMACGVLQTRQGRLAQMAGEINERLDVYGSLGPITQFFNAPGDSVCMDPEFLPSLERAERALEFIEAHKDARDSELYAMRFAQCRSRALTLIKMHAQREFRRLGAQSNTNSASSEHVRVRAAATRLRPLLMALQQRGTEIHTNAVQVLADVEASYFQMRRIWLHAHVPQSLQSIEKEHTDEAAVLRDWCAFVMGVCADEGRLYAEFFGISSGKGLRAHEDMVMHVFYEQVRPRIIREAQVDVLAALCLTLLAYQRPNESNEPGEPGEPGELEAFYAVVGAVLEDAQQRLAFRAQAFVRGEITGYRMSADDAQAAVQWIRSVDSDDLADLADHWEYPPVQRLRWLVAQISGCVDTEVQHGLTDEALSACKQSIATHGARTVRDSVRGDANAEQLAHQFVTCSMTLADQAAEPDQTHYGGLNIGSARFSCDLPV
;
A
#
# COMPACT_ATOMS: atom_id res chain seq x y z
N MET A 1 28.37 5.80 13.16
CA MET A 1 29.74 6.21 12.75
C MET A 1 30.33 7.08 13.84
N THR A 2 31.08 6.47 14.74
CA THR A 2 31.85 7.16 15.79
C THR A 2 33.20 7.57 15.22
N SER A 3 33.53 8.86 15.31
CA SER A 3 34.81 9.42 14.88
C SER A 3 35.93 8.83 15.74
N VAL A 4 36.70 7.92 15.17
CA VAL A 4 37.99 7.50 15.75
C VAL A 4 38.91 8.72 15.72
N GLN A 5 39.36 9.15 16.90
CA GLN A 5 40.21 10.32 17.04
C GLN A 5 41.60 10.04 16.46
N HIS A 6 42.17 11.07 15.84
CA HIS A 6 43.47 11.05 15.15
C HIS A 6 44.61 10.48 16.03
N GLU A 7 44.48 10.59 17.36
CA GLU A 7 45.44 10.09 18.35
C GLU A 7 45.54 8.55 18.41
N GLU A 8 44.46 7.80 18.14
CA GLU A 8 44.52 6.33 18.09
C GLU A 8 45.29 5.80 16.87
N TRP A 9 45.36 6.59 15.79
CA TRP A 9 46.13 6.25 14.60
C TRP A 9 47.64 6.40 14.81
N GLU A 10 48.06 7.44 15.55
CA GLU A 10 49.48 7.70 15.82
C GLU A 10 50.11 6.68 16.77
N GLN A 11 49.32 6.11 17.69
CA GLN A 11 49.81 5.09 18.64
C GLN A 11 50.04 3.72 17.99
N ARG A 12 49.36 3.41 16.87
CA ARG A 12 49.48 2.11 16.17
C ARG A 12 50.66 2.04 15.20
N PHE A 13 51.22 3.19 14.81
CA PHE A 13 52.36 3.27 13.89
C PHE A 13 53.50 4.08 14.52
N VAL A 14 54.31 3.41 15.34
CA VAL A 14 55.54 4.00 15.87
C VAL A 14 56.55 4.15 14.74
N VAL A 15 56.57 5.34 14.14
CA VAL A 15 57.55 5.72 13.11
C VAL A 15 58.95 5.71 13.73
N PRO A 16 59.92 4.95 13.16
CA PRO A 16 61.31 4.96 13.63
C PRO A 16 61.90 6.37 13.67
N GLU A 17 62.72 6.67 14.67
CA GLU A 17 63.25 8.01 14.92
C GLU A 17 64.04 8.58 13.72
N THR A 18 64.70 7.72 12.96
CA THR A 18 65.38 8.05 11.70
C THR A 18 64.43 8.55 10.59
N MET A 19 63.20 8.04 10.57
CA MET A 19 62.17 8.41 9.59
C MET A 19 61.43 9.68 9.99
N ARG A 20 61.34 9.99 11.29
CA ARG A 20 60.85 11.28 11.79
C ARG A 20 61.75 12.43 11.38
N THR A 21 63.07 12.25 11.42
CA THR A 21 64.03 13.26 10.95
C THR A 21 63.89 13.51 9.44
N GLY A 22 63.70 12.45 8.65
CA GLY A 22 63.44 12.57 7.21
C GLY A 22 62.10 13.26 6.88
N LEU A 23 61.04 12.96 7.65
CA LEU A 23 59.74 13.63 7.52
C LEU A 23 59.81 15.11 7.91
N ALA A 24 60.54 15.46 8.97
CA ALA A 24 60.75 16.85 9.37
C ALA A 24 61.51 17.64 8.29
N GLN A 25 62.55 17.05 7.69
CA GLN A 25 63.29 17.66 6.57
C GLN A 25 62.42 17.83 5.32
N LEU A 26 61.57 16.85 5.00
CA LEU A 26 60.61 16.95 3.89
C LEU A 26 59.54 18.03 4.16
N GLN A 27 59.07 18.14 5.39
CA GLN A 27 58.11 19.15 5.79
C GLN A 27 58.73 20.55 5.73
N GLU A 28 59.96 20.72 6.20
CA GLU A 28 60.70 21.98 6.09
C GLU A 28 60.98 22.36 4.62
N ALA A 29 61.40 21.41 3.79
CA ALA A 29 61.58 21.62 2.35
C ALA A 29 60.26 21.99 1.65
N SER A 30 59.14 21.36 2.03
CA SER A 30 57.82 21.68 1.48
C SER A 30 57.33 23.08 1.87
N LEU A 31 57.62 23.53 3.10
CA LEU A 31 57.30 24.87 3.58
C LEU A 31 58.18 25.93 2.91
N GLN A 32 59.45 25.62 2.64
CA GLN A 32 60.34 26.50 1.87
C GLN A 32 59.89 26.64 0.40
N VAL A 33 59.42 25.56 -0.24
CA VAL A 33 58.83 25.61 -1.58
C VAL A 33 57.51 26.40 -1.58
N ALA A 34 56.66 26.23 -0.57
CA ALA A 34 55.43 27.00 -0.42
C ALA A 34 55.71 28.50 -0.20
N ALA A 35 56.73 28.85 0.59
CA ALA A 35 57.16 30.23 0.81
C ALA A 35 57.77 30.85 -0.46
N GLN A 36 58.52 30.09 -1.26
CA GLN A 36 59.03 30.50 -2.57
C GLN A 36 57.91 30.69 -3.61
N MET A 37 56.85 29.86 -3.57
CA MET A 37 55.67 30.03 -4.42
C MET A 37 54.81 31.23 -4.00
N GLN A 38 54.74 31.56 -2.71
CA GLN A 38 54.01 32.73 -2.21
C GLN A 38 54.76 34.05 -2.48
N SER A 39 56.10 34.06 -2.46
CA SER A 39 56.89 35.25 -2.82
C SER A 39 56.86 35.54 -4.33
N SER A 40 56.81 34.50 -5.18
CA SER A 40 56.68 34.65 -6.63
C SER A 40 55.27 35.04 -7.08
N ASN A 41 54.23 34.80 -6.27
CA ASN A 41 52.86 35.24 -6.53
C ASN A 41 52.55 36.70 -6.12
N SER A 42 53.46 37.38 -5.40
CA SER A 42 53.28 38.79 -4.99
C SER A 42 53.69 39.80 -6.08
N GLN A 43 54.43 39.39 -7.12
CA GLN A 43 54.91 40.30 -8.18
C GLN A 43 54.10 40.28 -9.49
N ARG A 44 53.00 39.51 -9.58
CA ARG A 44 52.12 39.53 -10.76
C ARG A 44 50.64 39.58 -10.39
N GLY A 45 50.26 40.62 -9.64
CA GLY A 45 48.89 41.11 -9.63
C GLY A 45 48.71 42.17 -10.71
N SER A 46 48.28 41.79 -11.91
CA SER A 46 47.30 42.56 -12.68
C SER A 46 46.85 41.78 -13.92
N GLU A 47 45.54 41.79 -14.14
CA GLU A 47 44.81 41.52 -15.37
C GLU A 47 44.37 40.08 -15.74
N LEU A 48 43.10 39.86 -15.37
CA LEU A 48 41.97 39.35 -16.19
C LEU A 48 41.60 37.86 -16.06
N ALA A 49 40.35 37.71 -15.64
CA ALA A 49 39.58 36.48 -15.47
C ALA A 49 38.94 36.02 -16.82
N PRO A 50 38.11 34.98 -16.81
CA PRO A 50 38.32 33.73 -17.53
C PRO A 50 37.59 33.70 -18.88
N ARG A 51 38.10 32.93 -19.86
CA ARG A 51 37.20 32.37 -20.89
C ARG A 51 37.71 31.09 -21.53
N ALA A 52 36.71 30.28 -21.85
CA ALA A 52 36.74 28.88 -22.22
C ALA A 52 37.50 28.56 -23.52
N ASN A 53 37.99 27.32 -23.58
CA ASN A 53 38.41 26.64 -24.80
C ASN A 53 37.24 26.44 -25.76
N PRO A 54 37.46 26.74 -27.05
CA PRO A 54 37.00 25.85 -28.10
C PRO A 54 38.16 25.47 -29.04
N LEU A 55 38.21 24.16 -29.28
CA LEU A 55 38.71 23.42 -30.44
C LEU A 55 39.45 24.19 -31.57
N MET A 56 40.62 23.63 -31.91
CA MET A 56 41.12 23.37 -33.28
C MET A 56 40.68 24.36 -34.38
N HIS A 57 41.59 25.24 -34.79
CA HIS A 57 41.82 25.44 -36.21
C HIS A 57 43.26 25.89 -36.50
N TYR A 58 43.83 25.24 -37.51
CA TYR A 58 45.05 25.60 -38.21
C TYR A 58 45.06 27.09 -38.59
N GLY A 59 46.17 27.75 -38.33
CA GLY A 59 46.40 29.12 -38.76
C GLY A 59 47.64 29.69 -38.09
N SER A 60 48.77 29.65 -38.79
CA SER A 60 50.05 30.21 -38.38
C SER A 60 49.91 31.62 -37.79
N PRO A 61 50.57 31.91 -36.66
CA PRO A 61 50.88 33.30 -36.37
C PRO A 61 52.36 33.54 -36.03
N LYS A 62 52.90 34.54 -36.74
CA LYS A 62 53.81 35.56 -36.21
C LYS A 62 55.27 35.17 -35.99
N LEU A 63 55.92 34.66 -37.05
CA LEU A 63 57.39 34.73 -37.20
C LEU A 63 57.88 36.01 -37.91
N SER A 64 57.04 37.04 -38.09
CA SER A 64 57.40 38.26 -38.83
C SER A 64 57.82 39.46 -37.96
N ALA A 65 57.58 39.46 -36.65
CA ALA A 65 57.93 40.62 -35.81
C ALA A 65 59.38 40.60 -35.28
N ARG A 66 59.92 39.42 -34.95
CA ARG A 66 61.31 39.28 -34.46
C ARG A 66 62.36 39.34 -35.57
N ARG A 67 62.04 38.84 -36.77
CA ARG A 67 62.95 38.86 -37.92
C ARG A 67 63.21 40.28 -38.45
N ASN A 68 62.21 41.16 -38.33
CA ASN A 68 62.33 42.57 -38.74
C ASN A 68 63.13 43.41 -37.74
N ALA A 69 63.17 43.04 -36.45
CA ALA A 69 64.04 43.69 -35.47
C ALA A 69 65.52 43.42 -35.79
N SER A 70 65.87 42.17 -36.10
CA SER A 70 67.24 41.79 -36.47
C SER A 70 67.69 42.37 -37.82
N LEU A 71 66.77 42.50 -38.80
CA LEU A 71 67.05 43.14 -40.09
C LEU A 71 67.19 44.67 -39.97
N LEU A 72 66.50 45.33 -39.05
CA LEU A 72 66.72 46.75 -38.75
C LEU A 72 68.06 46.98 -38.03
N THR A 73 68.52 46.04 -37.19
CA THR A 73 69.86 46.09 -36.58
C THR A 73 70.97 45.87 -37.61
N LEU A 74 70.76 44.96 -38.57
CA LEU A 74 71.69 44.71 -39.68
C LEU A 74 71.67 45.83 -40.74
N ALA A 75 70.53 46.45 -41.01
CA ALA A 75 70.43 47.63 -41.88
C ALA A 75 71.06 48.87 -41.25
N ARG A 76 71.07 48.99 -39.90
CA ARG A 76 71.84 50.01 -39.19
C ARG A 76 73.35 49.77 -39.27
N ALA A 77 73.79 48.51 -39.35
CA ALA A 77 75.19 48.14 -39.58
C ALA A 77 75.64 48.37 -41.04
N ALA A 78 74.69 48.45 -41.99
CA ALA A 78 74.94 48.75 -43.40
C ALA A 78 74.66 50.23 -43.71
N SER A 79 75.40 51.13 -43.08
CA SER A 79 75.46 52.55 -43.50
C SER A 79 76.61 52.75 -44.49
N PRO A 80 76.47 53.60 -45.52
CA PRO A 80 77.54 53.86 -46.49
C PRO A 80 78.71 54.59 -45.79
N SER A 81 79.93 54.19 -46.14
CA SER A 81 81.22 54.69 -45.65
C SER A 81 81.20 56.14 -45.13
N PRO A 82 81.76 56.44 -43.94
CA PRO A 82 82.58 57.61 -43.87
C PRO A 82 83.88 57.27 -44.60
N ARG A 83 84.11 57.95 -45.73
CA ARG A 83 85.49 58.23 -46.17
C ARG A 83 86.28 58.52 -44.90
N LEU A 84 87.29 57.70 -44.60
CA LEU A 84 88.27 58.02 -43.58
C LEU A 84 88.99 59.28 -44.06
N ALA A 85 88.41 60.43 -43.71
CA ALA A 85 89.14 61.68 -43.64
C ALA A 85 90.37 61.42 -42.76
N PRO A 86 91.57 61.86 -43.15
CA PRO A 86 92.76 61.63 -42.36
C PRO A 86 92.52 62.31 -41.01
N ARG A 87 92.31 61.49 -39.99
CA ARG A 87 92.17 61.96 -38.61
C ARG A 87 93.58 62.25 -38.14
N ALA A 88 93.99 63.50 -38.36
CA ALA A 88 94.98 64.16 -37.55
C ALA A 88 94.62 63.93 -36.07
N ASP A 89 95.63 63.76 -35.23
CA ASP A 89 95.53 63.49 -33.79
C ASP A 89 95.52 62.01 -33.40
N THR A 90 96.56 61.28 -33.80
CA THR A 90 97.33 60.39 -32.92
C THR A 90 98.68 60.12 -33.60
N LEU A 91 99.59 61.09 -33.54
CA LEU A 91 101.01 60.85 -33.80
C LEU A 91 101.61 60.24 -32.53
N ASP A 92 101.73 58.92 -32.51
CA ASP A 92 102.69 58.26 -31.63
C ASP A 92 104.11 58.74 -32.01
N PRO A 93 104.96 59.14 -31.04
CA PRO A 93 106.16 59.94 -31.27
C PRO A 93 107.37 59.15 -31.82
N ALA A 94 107.14 58.04 -32.53
CA ALA A 94 108.18 57.07 -32.89
C ALA A 94 108.35 56.80 -34.39
N TYR A 95 107.68 57.55 -35.27
CA TYR A 95 107.93 57.48 -36.71
C TYR A 95 108.34 58.84 -37.23
N GLY A 96 109.65 59.04 -37.34
CA GLY A 96 110.24 60.11 -38.11
C GLY A 96 109.73 60.00 -39.55
N SER A 97 108.76 60.84 -39.90
CA SER A 97 108.73 61.43 -41.23
C SER A 97 110.16 61.93 -41.50
N PRO A 98 110.89 61.41 -42.50
CA PRO A 98 112.20 61.96 -42.81
C PRO A 98 111.98 63.45 -43.01
N GLU A 99 112.75 64.25 -42.28
CA GLU A 99 112.86 65.67 -42.55
C GLU A 99 112.96 65.81 -44.07
N ILE A 100 112.05 66.58 -44.66
CA ILE A 100 112.21 67.04 -46.04
C ILE A 100 113.41 67.98 -46.01
N THR A 101 114.59 67.39 -45.92
CA THR A 101 115.84 68.03 -46.26
C THR A 101 115.73 68.40 -47.73
N ALA A 102 116.20 69.60 -48.07
CA ALA A 102 116.17 70.06 -49.45
C ALA A 102 116.85 68.99 -50.32
N ILE A 103 116.09 68.33 -51.19
CA ILE A 103 116.62 67.27 -52.05
C ILE A 103 117.50 67.95 -53.07
N GLU A 104 118.80 67.97 -52.80
CA GLU A 104 119.79 68.60 -53.67
C GLU A 104 120.35 67.59 -54.68
N THR A 105 120.12 66.27 -54.50
CA THR A 105 120.65 65.20 -55.36
C THR A 105 119.65 64.09 -55.68
N THR A 106 119.72 63.52 -56.91
CA THR A 106 118.82 62.47 -57.41
C THR A 106 118.87 61.17 -56.58
N ALA A 107 120.01 60.86 -55.95
CA ALA A 107 120.16 59.68 -55.10
C ALA A 107 119.26 59.75 -53.85
N GLN A 108 119.17 60.93 -53.22
CA GLN A 108 118.32 61.15 -52.04
C GLN A 108 116.83 61.01 -52.38
N PHE A 109 116.41 61.39 -53.60
CA PHE A 109 115.03 61.20 -54.05
C PHE A 109 114.65 59.72 -54.21
N LEU A 110 115.53 58.90 -54.78
CA LEU A 110 115.25 57.48 -55.00
C LEU A 110 115.19 56.69 -53.69
N GLU A 111 116.02 57.04 -52.71
CA GLU A 111 115.99 56.44 -51.37
C GLU A 111 114.69 56.78 -50.62
N TRP A 112 114.24 58.04 -50.72
CA TRP A 112 112.94 58.44 -50.19
C TRP A 112 111.77 57.76 -50.92
N TYR A 113 111.82 57.68 -52.26
CA TYR A 113 110.78 57.04 -53.06
C TYR A 113 110.65 55.55 -52.74
N ALA A 114 111.78 54.81 -52.64
CA ALA A 114 111.77 53.41 -52.25
C ALA A 114 111.24 53.20 -50.83
N HIS A 115 111.53 54.12 -49.90
CA HIS A 115 110.96 54.10 -48.55
C HIS A 115 109.43 54.32 -48.57
N VAL A 116 108.95 55.27 -49.38
CA VAL A 116 107.51 55.53 -49.53
C VAL A 116 106.81 54.36 -50.23
N GLU A 117 107.41 53.78 -51.27
CA GLU A 117 106.87 52.63 -52.00
C GLU A 117 106.82 51.38 -51.11
N GLY A 118 107.85 51.13 -50.31
CA GLY A 118 107.86 50.06 -49.31
C GLY A 118 106.81 50.23 -48.22
N ARG A 119 106.55 51.47 -47.78
CA ARG A 119 105.44 51.77 -46.87
C ARG A 119 104.08 51.57 -47.51
N LEU A 120 103.90 51.98 -48.77
CA LEU A 120 102.64 51.82 -49.48
C LEU A 120 102.29 50.34 -49.72
N ALA A 121 103.28 49.51 -50.03
CA ALA A 121 103.12 48.06 -50.14
C ALA A 121 102.80 47.42 -48.78
N ALA A 122 103.49 47.82 -47.72
CA ALA A 122 103.22 47.33 -46.36
C ALA A 122 101.82 47.70 -45.87
N ASP A 123 101.32 48.90 -46.19
CA ASP A 123 99.95 49.32 -45.84
C ASP A 123 98.89 48.52 -46.62
N GLN A 124 99.10 48.22 -47.91
CA GLN A 124 98.19 47.39 -48.71
C GLN A 124 98.15 45.92 -48.26
N ASP A 125 99.32 45.37 -47.92
CA ASP A 125 99.41 44.01 -47.37
C ASP A 125 98.82 43.94 -45.96
N ALA A 126 98.96 45.01 -45.15
CA ALA A 126 98.38 45.08 -43.82
C ALA A 126 96.84 45.03 -43.84
N GLU A 127 96.19 45.72 -44.78
CA GLU A 127 94.72 45.66 -44.93
C GLU A 127 94.24 44.26 -45.33
N SER A 128 94.96 43.60 -46.27
CA SER A 128 94.63 42.25 -46.73
C SER A 128 94.84 41.19 -45.65
N LEU A 129 95.93 41.30 -44.87
CA LEU A 129 96.20 40.44 -43.71
C LEU A 129 95.22 40.67 -42.56
N ALA A 130 94.81 41.92 -42.33
CA ALA A 130 93.76 42.24 -41.35
C ALA A 130 92.43 41.58 -41.74
N PHE A 131 92.03 41.64 -43.01
CA PHE A 131 90.83 40.98 -43.50
C PHE A 131 90.91 39.44 -43.40
N ALA A 132 92.05 38.84 -43.73
CA ALA A 132 92.28 37.40 -43.58
C ALA A 132 92.20 36.96 -42.10
N SER A 133 92.77 37.74 -41.18
CA SER A 133 92.67 37.49 -39.74
C SER A 133 91.22 37.60 -39.23
N HIS A 134 90.43 38.52 -39.79
CA HIS A 134 89.02 38.66 -39.48
C HIS A 134 88.21 37.44 -39.94
N LEU A 135 88.47 36.95 -41.16
CA LEU A 135 87.82 35.72 -41.67
C LEU A 135 88.19 34.49 -40.85
N HIS A 136 89.45 34.36 -40.42
CA HIS A 136 89.88 33.28 -39.54
C HIS A 136 89.16 33.33 -38.18
N THR A 137 89.03 34.53 -37.61
CA THR A 137 88.26 34.74 -36.36
C THR A 137 86.80 34.34 -36.53
N ARG A 138 86.15 34.67 -37.66
CA ARG A 138 84.77 34.26 -37.93
C ARG A 138 84.63 32.77 -38.18
N LEU A 139 85.61 32.13 -38.81
CA LEU A 139 85.65 30.68 -38.97
C LEU A 139 85.74 29.99 -37.61
N ASP A 140 86.60 30.48 -36.71
CA ASP A 140 86.73 29.99 -35.33
C ASP A 140 85.44 30.19 -34.50
N GLU A 141 84.73 31.29 -34.71
CA GLU A 141 83.42 31.50 -34.09
C GLU A 141 82.37 30.49 -34.63
N CYS A 142 82.37 30.22 -35.95
CA CYS A 142 81.48 29.25 -36.56
C CYS A 142 81.77 27.82 -36.09
N THR A 143 83.04 27.41 -35.99
CA THR A 143 83.41 26.08 -35.48
C THR A 143 83.05 25.92 -34.00
N ARG A 144 83.26 26.97 -33.17
CA ARG A 144 82.76 26.98 -31.78
C ARG A 144 81.24 26.85 -31.74
N MET A 145 80.52 27.52 -32.62
CA MET A 145 79.07 27.42 -32.69
C MET A 145 78.63 26.00 -33.08
N GLU A 146 79.30 25.38 -34.06
CA GLU A 146 79.05 23.99 -34.45
C GLU A 146 79.31 23.01 -33.30
N GLU A 147 80.42 23.18 -32.57
CA GLU A 147 80.68 22.39 -31.36
C GLU A 147 79.58 22.57 -30.30
N THR A 148 79.08 23.80 -30.10
CA THR A 148 77.98 24.03 -29.15
C THR A 148 76.67 23.39 -29.61
N VAL A 149 76.36 23.41 -30.90
CA VAL A 149 75.18 22.76 -31.46
C VAL A 149 75.28 21.25 -31.26
N ASN A 150 76.43 20.64 -31.54
CA ASN A 150 76.66 19.20 -31.33
C ASN A 150 76.55 18.82 -29.85
N LYS A 151 77.04 19.67 -28.92
CA LYS A 151 76.86 19.46 -27.47
C LYS A 151 75.38 19.54 -27.06
N VAL A 152 74.63 20.47 -27.62
CA VAL A 152 73.18 20.60 -27.37
C VAL A 152 72.42 19.42 -27.94
N GLU A 153 72.77 18.95 -29.14
CA GLU A 153 72.16 17.76 -29.75
C GLU A 153 72.39 16.51 -28.91
N ALA A 154 73.62 16.28 -28.44
CA ALA A 154 73.94 15.19 -27.53
C ALA A 154 73.17 15.30 -26.19
N ALA A 155 73.00 16.51 -25.67
CA ALA A 155 72.20 16.77 -24.46
C ALA A 155 70.70 16.49 -24.68
N LEU A 156 70.17 16.80 -25.87
CA LEU A 156 68.78 16.52 -26.23
C LEU A 156 68.54 15.03 -26.45
N ASP A 157 69.49 14.31 -27.02
CA ASP A 157 69.38 12.86 -27.20
C ASP A 157 69.47 12.11 -25.87
N THR A 158 70.34 12.56 -24.96
CA THR A 158 70.34 12.04 -23.58
C THR A 158 69.04 12.36 -22.86
N LEU A 159 68.52 13.58 -22.96
CA LEU A 159 67.22 13.95 -22.38
C LEU A 159 66.06 13.11 -22.95
N ARG A 160 66.08 12.83 -24.26
CA ARG A 160 65.08 11.98 -24.92
C ARG A 160 65.13 10.55 -24.38
N GLY A 161 66.32 9.96 -24.29
CA GLY A 161 66.50 8.62 -23.73
C GLY A 161 66.12 8.55 -22.25
N ASP A 162 66.34 9.62 -21.48
CA ASP A 162 65.90 9.72 -20.09
C ASP A 162 64.37 9.83 -19.99
N TYR A 163 63.74 10.60 -20.88
CA TYR A 163 62.28 10.72 -20.95
C TYR A 163 61.60 9.39 -21.32
N GLU A 164 62.14 8.65 -22.29
CA GLU A 164 61.66 7.31 -22.65
C GLU A 164 61.78 6.33 -21.48
N ARG A 165 62.94 6.30 -20.81
CA ARG A 165 63.16 5.47 -19.61
C ARG A 165 62.19 5.83 -18.48
N VAL A 166 61.93 7.11 -18.24
CA VAL A 166 60.94 7.55 -17.25
C VAL A 166 59.52 7.20 -17.70
N GLY A 167 59.21 7.31 -19.00
CA GLY A 167 57.93 6.93 -19.58
C GLY A 167 57.62 5.44 -19.38
N GLU A 168 58.58 4.56 -19.70
CA GLU A 168 58.46 3.11 -19.49
C GLU A 168 58.31 2.76 -18.00
N ARG A 169 59.16 3.34 -17.14
CA ARG A 169 59.12 3.08 -15.70
C ARG A 169 57.83 3.61 -15.06
N THR A 170 57.38 4.80 -15.44
CA THR A 170 56.13 5.40 -14.97
C THR A 170 54.91 4.66 -15.52
N GLY A 171 54.98 4.17 -16.76
CA GLY A 171 53.97 3.29 -17.35
C GLY A 171 53.81 2.00 -16.54
N GLY A 172 54.92 1.34 -16.19
CA GLY A 172 54.92 0.16 -15.31
C GLY A 172 54.31 0.44 -13.93
N VAL A 173 54.67 1.56 -13.29
CA VAL A 173 54.09 1.98 -12.00
C VAL A 173 52.60 2.31 -12.13
N ARG A 174 52.18 2.99 -13.20
CA ARG A 174 50.78 3.33 -13.46
C ARG A 174 49.94 2.07 -13.66
N MET A 175 50.43 1.10 -14.41
CA MET A 175 49.76 -0.19 -14.60
C MET A 175 49.66 -0.96 -13.28
N ALA A 176 50.74 -1.01 -12.49
CA ALA A 176 50.73 -1.63 -11.16
C ALA A 176 49.73 -0.94 -10.21
N CYS A 177 49.67 0.40 -10.20
CA CYS A 177 48.67 1.16 -9.45
C CYS A 177 47.25 0.86 -9.93
N GLY A 178 47.01 0.76 -11.24
CA GLY A 178 45.70 0.40 -11.78
C GLY A 178 45.24 -0.98 -11.33
N VAL A 179 46.13 -1.98 -11.34
CA VAL A 179 45.85 -3.33 -10.81
C VAL A 179 45.54 -3.27 -9.31
N LEU A 180 46.30 -2.49 -8.54
CA LEU A 180 46.07 -2.33 -7.10
C LEU A 180 44.75 -1.62 -6.80
N GLN A 181 44.37 -0.59 -7.56
CA GLN A 181 43.09 0.10 -7.41
C GLN A 181 41.92 -0.82 -7.72
N THR A 182 41.98 -1.61 -8.79
CA THR A 182 40.96 -2.62 -9.09
C THR A 182 40.87 -3.67 -7.98
N ARG A 183 42.02 -4.12 -7.45
CA ARG A 183 42.04 -5.06 -6.33
C ARG A 183 41.46 -4.45 -5.06
N GLN A 184 41.75 -3.19 -4.77
CA GLN A 184 41.19 -2.46 -3.63
C GLN A 184 39.67 -2.34 -3.77
N GLY A 185 39.17 -1.97 -4.96
CA GLY A 185 37.74 -1.91 -5.24
C GLY A 185 37.05 -3.26 -5.02
N ARG A 186 37.65 -4.35 -5.54
CA ARG A 186 37.14 -5.71 -5.33
C ARG A 186 37.13 -6.11 -3.85
N LEU A 187 38.20 -5.82 -3.11
CA LEU A 187 38.27 -6.13 -1.67
C LEU A 187 37.26 -5.31 -0.87
N ALA A 188 37.03 -4.04 -1.23
CA ALA A 188 36.02 -3.20 -0.61
C ALA A 188 34.60 -3.72 -0.88
N GLN A 189 34.32 -4.17 -2.11
CA GLN A 189 33.05 -4.81 -2.44
C GLN A 189 32.84 -6.09 -1.62
N MET A 190 33.84 -6.98 -1.58
CA MET A 190 33.75 -8.21 -0.78
C MET A 190 33.57 -7.92 0.71
N ALA A 191 34.25 -6.89 1.25
CA ALA A 191 34.06 -6.48 2.63
C ALA A 191 32.63 -5.96 2.88
N GLY A 192 32.05 -5.23 1.92
CA GLY A 192 30.66 -4.78 1.96
C GLY A 192 29.68 -5.95 1.98
N GLU A 193 29.84 -6.92 1.08
CA GLU A 193 29.00 -8.13 1.00
C GLU A 193 29.10 -8.98 2.29
N ILE A 194 30.30 -9.10 2.87
CA ILE A 194 30.50 -9.78 4.15
C ILE A 194 29.77 -9.03 5.28
N ASN A 195 29.89 -7.70 5.31
CA ASN A 195 29.25 -6.90 6.35
C ASN A 195 27.72 -6.96 6.26
N GLU A 196 27.15 -6.92 5.06
CA GLU A 196 25.70 -7.06 4.84
C GLU A 196 25.17 -8.43 5.32
N ARG A 197 25.90 -9.51 5.01
CA ARG A 197 25.55 -10.85 5.52
C ARG A 197 25.68 -10.94 7.03
N LEU A 198 26.72 -10.33 7.61
CA LEU A 198 26.93 -10.32 9.06
C LEU A 198 25.90 -9.47 9.81
N ASP A 199 25.37 -8.41 9.20
CA ASP A 199 24.37 -7.54 9.80
C ASP A 199 23.08 -8.30 10.16
N VAL A 200 22.69 -9.28 9.33
CA VAL A 200 21.58 -10.19 9.62
C VAL A 200 21.79 -10.91 10.96
N TYR A 201 22.97 -11.48 11.19
CA TYR A 201 23.29 -12.16 12.46
C TYR A 201 23.46 -11.18 13.63
N GLY A 202 24.02 -10.01 13.38
CA GLY A 202 24.18 -8.92 14.35
C GLY A 202 22.84 -8.38 14.87
N SER A 203 21.80 -8.41 14.02
CA SER A 203 20.45 -7.95 14.38
C SER A 203 19.77 -8.79 15.47
N LEU A 204 20.21 -10.03 15.71
CA LEU A 204 19.59 -10.93 16.68
C LEU A 204 19.64 -10.37 18.11
N GLY A 205 20.78 -9.81 18.53
CA GLY A 205 20.98 -9.31 19.89
C GLY A 205 19.96 -8.21 20.26
N PRO A 206 19.91 -7.11 19.50
CA PRO A 206 18.93 -6.04 19.70
C PRO A 206 17.48 -6.52 19.67
N ILE A 207 17.11 -7.37 18.70
CA ILE A 207 15.74 -7.91 18.56
C ILE A 207 15.36 -8.78 19.77
N THR A 208 16.28 -9.66 20.20
CA THR A 208 16.05 -10.54 21.36
C THR A 208 15.89 -9.73 22.64
N GLN A 209 16.71 -8.70 22.84
CA GLN A 209 16.60 -7.82 24.00
C GLN A 209 15.28 -7.05 24.00
N PHE A 210 14.85 -6.58 22.83
CA PHE A 210 13.60 -5.85 22.67
C PHE A 210 12.37 -6.70 23.01
N PHE A 211 12.23 -7.91 22.46
CA PHE A 211 11.08 -8.78 22.76
C PHE A 211 11.10 -9.43 24.15
N ASN A 212 12.26 -9.45 24.82
CA ASN A 212 12.39 -9.89 26.20
C ASN A 212 12.29 -8.74 27.21
N ALA A 213 12.15 -7.49 26.76
CA ALA A 213 11.98 -6.36 27.65
C ALA A 213 10.74 -6.54 28.55
N PRO A 214 10.84 -6.22 29.85
CA PRO A 214 9.71 -6.32 30.76
C PRO A 214 8.67 -5.23 30.46
N GLY A 215 7.41 -5.62 30.26
CA GLY A 215 6.29 -4.71 30.08
C GLY A 215 5.38 -5.11 28.91
N ASP A 216 4.06 -4.95 29.08
CA ASP A 216 3.08 -5.26 28.02
C ASP A 216 2.87 -4.10 27.03
N SER A 217 3.54 -2.97 27.22
CA SER A 217 3.53 -1.83 26.29
C SER A 217 4.49 -2.01 25.13
N VAL A 218 5.32 -3.06 25.12
CA VAL A 218 6.26 -3.34 24.03
C VAL A 218 5.54 -3.48 22.69
N CYS A 219 4.32 -4.01 22.67
CA CYS A 219 3.49 -4.10 21.46
C CYS A 219 3.00 -2.74 20.93
N MET A 220 3.01 -1.71 21.76
CA MET A 220 2.55 -0.36 21.40
C MET A 220 3.69 0.51 20.86
N ASP A 221 4.92 0.03 20.93
CA ASP A 221 6.09 0.72 20.38
C ASP A 221 6.02 0.67 18.84
N PRO A 222 6.17 1.81 18.13
CA PRO A 222 6.19 1.81 16.67
C PRO A 222 7.29 0.92 16.06
N GLU A 223 8.39 0.64 16.78
CA GLU A 223 9.46 -0.26 16.33
C GLU A 223 9.10 -1.75 16.47
N PHE A 224 7.96 -2.09 17.07
CA PHE A 224 7.56 -3.49 17.31
C PHE A 224 7.36 -4.29 16.02
N LEU A 225 6.49 -3.81 15.13
CA LEU A 225 6.20 -4.49 13.86
C LEU A 225 7.44 -4.50 12.93
N PRO A 226 8.18 -3.38 12.74
CA PRO A 226 9.43 -3.39 11.98
C PRO A 226 10.49 -4.38 12.52
N SER A 227 10.60 -4.51 13.85
CA SER A 227 11.53 -5.46 14.46
C SER A 227 11.10 -6.92 14.25
N LEU A 228 9.80 -7.19 14.23
CA LEU A 228 9.26 -8.51 13.88
C LEU A 228 9.53 -8.85 12.41
N GLU A 229 9.27 -7.93 11.49
CA GLU A 229 9.57 -8.09 10.06
C GLU A 229 11.08 -8.25 9.80
N ARG A 230 11.93 -7.56 10.57
CA ARG A 230 13.38 -7.75 10.50
C ARG A 230 13.79 -9.15 10.95
N ALA A 231 13.18 -9.68 12.02
CA ALA A 231 13.42 -11.03 12.50
C ALA A 231 12.95 -12.10 11.50
N GLU A 232 11.83 -11.86 10.82
CA GLU A 232 11.27 -12.76 9.80
C GLU A 232 12.12 -12.77 8.53
N ARG A 233 12.52 -11.60 8.02
CA ARG A 233 13.48 -11.51 6.90
C ARG A 233 14.82 -12.15 7.23
N ALA A 234 15.31 -12.00 8.46
CA ALA A 234 16.52 -12.68 8.91
C ALA A 234 16.35 -14.20 8.92
N LEU A 235 15.19 -14.70 9.35
CA LEU A 235 14.87 -16.13 9.33
C LEU A 235 14.83 -16.67 7.89
N GLU A 236 14.13 -16.00 6.97
CA GLU A 236 14.09 -16.35 5.54
C GLU A 236 15.50 -16.40 4.92
N PHE A 237 16.33 -15.39 5.22
CA PHE A 237 17.71 -15.34 4.74
C PHE A 237 18.54 -16.53 5.24
N ILE A 238 18.41 -16.89 6.52
CA ILE A 238 19.14 -18.02 7.12
C ILE A 238 18.64 -19.35 6.56
N GLU A 239 17.33 -19.49 6.36
CA GLU A 239 16.74 -20.69 5.75
C GLU A 239 17.18 -20.90 4.30
N ALA A 240 17.46 -19.82 3.56
CA ALA A 240 18.05 -19.89 2.23
C ALA A 240 19.56 -20.25 2.23
N HIS A 241 20.26 -20.02 3.35
CA HIS A 241 21.72 -20.23 3.49
C HIS A 241 22.06 -21.25 4.59
N LYS A 242 21.50 -22.46 4.49
CA LYS A 242 21.68 -23.53 5.52
C LYS A 242 23.12 -23.99 5.69
N ASP A 243 23.96 -23.85 4.68
CA ASP A 243 25.36 -24.27 4.69
C ASP A 243 26.26 -23.43 5.62
N ALA A 244 25.75 -22.31 6.14
CA ALA A 244 26.50 -21.45 7.06
C ALA A 244 26.69 -22.10 8.44
N ARG A 245 27.84 -21.86 9.06
CA ARG A 245 28.14 -22.33 10.42
C ARG A 245 27.14 -21.74 11.41
N ASP A 246 26.59 -22.59 12.28
CA ASP A 246 25.60 -22.25 13.31
C ASP A 246 24.27 -21.67 12.75
N SER A 247 23.99 -21.86 11.45
CA SER A 247 22.75 -21.40 10.80
C SER A 247 21.49 -21.88 11.53
N GLU A 248 21.44 -23.16 11.90
CA GLU A 248 20.34 -23.78 12.65
C GLU A 248 20.11 -23.11 14.01
N LEU A 249 21.18 -22.73 14.71
CA LEU A 249 21.09 -22.06 16.02
C LEU A 249 20.48 -20.67 15.89
N TYR A 250 20.92 -19.88 14.89
CA TYR A 250 20.36 -18.56 14.64
C TYR A 250 18.92 -18.65 14.14
N ALA A 251 18.60 -19.58 13.24
CA ALA A 251 17.22 -19.83 12.80
C ALA A 251 16.30 -20.15 13.99
N MET A 252 16.72 -21.03 14.89
CA MET A 252 15.97 -21.36 16.10
C MET A 252 15.73 -20.12 16.99
N ARG A 253 16.76 -19.29 17.20
CA ARG A 253 16.63 -18.07 18.02
C ARG A 253 15.73 -17.00 17.38
N PHE A 254 15.81 -16.79 16.07
CA PHE A 254 14.89 -15.89 15.36
C PHE A 254 13.45 -16.43 15.37
N ALA A 255 13.26 -17.74 15.20
CA ALA A 255 11.95 -18.38 15.35
C ALA A 255 11.38 -18.21 16.77
N GLN A 256 12.23 -18.28 17.81
CA GLN A 256 11.85 -17.99 19.19
C GLN A 256 11.44 -16.52 19.38
N CYS A 257 12.18 -15.57 18.80
CA CYS A 257 11.83 -14.16 18.81
C CYS A 257 10.47 -13.91 18.14
N ARG A 258 10.23 -14.52 16.98
CA ARG A 258 8.94 -14.48 16.28
C ARG A 258 7.81 -15.03 17.16
N SER A 259 7.98 -16.24 17.71
CA SER A 259 6.97 -16.86 18.59
C SER A 259 6.68 -16.00 19.83
N ARG A 260 7.71 -15.41 20.42
CA ARG A 260 7.60 -14.48 21.55
C ARG A 260 6.81 -13.22 21.17
N ALA A 261 7.12 -12.61 20.04
CA ALA A 261 6.41 -11.43 19.53
C ALA A 261 4.92 -11.72 19.28
N LEU A 262 4.60 -12.84 18.61
CA LEU A 262 3.21 -13.27 18.41
C LEU A 262 2.48 -13.52 19.74
N THR A 263 3.17 -14.11 20.72
CA THR A 263 2.63 -14.30 22.07
C THR A 263 2.37 -12.97 22.77
N LEU A 264 3.24 -11.97 22.61
CA LEU A 264 3.03 -10.63 23.15
C LEU A 264 1.79 -9.95 22.54
N ILE A 265 1.60 -10.06 21.22
CA ILE A 265 0.37 -9.59 20.55
C ILE A 265 -0.85 -10.29 21.15
N LYS A 266 -0.82 -11.62 21.26
CA LYS A 266 -1.91 -12.42 21.84
C LYS A 266 -2.26 -11.95 23.25
N MET A 267 -1.26 -11.89 24.14
CA MET A 267 -1.47 -11.53 25.54
C MET A 267 -2.04 -10.11 25.67
N HIS A 268 -1.53 -9.17 24.88
CA HIS A 268 -2.03 -7.80 24.85
C HIS A 268 -3.49 -7.74 24.40
N ALA A 269 -3.83 -8.36 23.27
CA ALA A 269 -5.20 -8.41 22.75
C ALA A 269 -6.17 -9.09 23.72
N GLN A 270 -5.81 -10.27 24.24
CA GLN A 270 -6.63 -11.00 25.22
C GLN A 270 -6.87 -10.18 26.48
N ARG A 271 -5.87 -9.44 26.97
CA ARG A 271 -6.02 -8.57 28.13
C ARG A 271 -6.96 -7.40 27.85
N GLU A 272 -6.82 -6.74 26.71
CA GLU A 272 -7.71 -5.65 26.31
C GLU A 272 -9.16 -6.16 26.18
N PHE A 273 -9.38 -7.32 25.56
CA PHE A 273 -10.71 -7.93 25.46
C PHE A 273 -11.30 -8.33 26.82
N ARG A 274 -10.51 -8.94 27.71
CA ARG A 274 -10.95 -9.25 29.08
C ARG A 274 -11.31 -7.97 29.86
N ARG A 275 -10.53 -6.90 29.69
CA ARG A 275 -10.81 -5.61 30.35
C ARG A 275 -12.14 -5.03 29.87
N LEU A 276 -12.38 -5.04 28.56
CA LEU A 276 -13.63 -4.58 27.95
C LEU A 276 -14.81 -5.44 28.43
N GLY A 277 -14.67 -6.76 28.43
CA GLY A 277 -15.71 -7.69 28.89
C GLY A 277 -16.06 -7.53 30.36
N ALA A 278 -15.08 -7.28 31.25
CA ALA A 278 -15.34 -7.06 32.67
C ALA A 278 -16.10 -5.76 32.96
N GLN A 279 -15.98 -4.76 32.08
CA GLN A 279 -16.58 -3.43 32.25
C GLN A 279 -17.96 -3.31 31.58
N SER A 280 -18.45 -4.41 31.01
CA SER A 280 -19.73 -4.54 30.31
C SER A 280 -20.98 -4.49 31.22
N ASN A 281 -20.81 -4.61 32.54
CA ASN A 281 -21.95 -4.75 33.47
C ASN A 281 -22.36 -3.43 34.14
N THR A 282 -21.64 -2.34 33.90
CA THR A 282 -21.80 -1.09 34.67
C THR A 282 -22.17 0.12 33.82
N ASN A 283 -22.07 0.03 32.49
CA ASN A 283 -22.12 1.20 31.62
C ASN A 283 -23.30 1.11 30.64
N SER A 284 -23.71 2.25 30.09
CA SER A 284 -24.72 2.30 29.04
C SER A 284 -24.20 1.74 27.73
N ALA A 285 -25.07 1.12 26.92
CA ALA A 285 -24.72 0.51 25.64
C ALA A 285 -23.95 1.47 24.70
N SER A 286 -24.32 2.75 24.65
CA SER A 286 -23.63 3.78 23.87
C SER A 286 -22.18 4.02 24.32
N SER A 287 -21.94 4.07 25.63
CA SER A 287 -20.60 4.28 26.18
C SER A 287 -19.71 3.07 25.95
N GLU A 288 -20.28 1.86 25.89
CA GLU A 288 -19.53 0.64 25.67
C GLU A 288 -19.11 0.52 24.20
N HIS A 289 -20.02 0.83 23.27
CA HIS A 289 -19.72 0.84 21.84
C HIS A 289 -18.54 1.74 21.48
N VAL A 290 -18.53 2.98 22.00
CA VAL A 290 -17.43 3.95 21.79
C VAL A 290 -16.09 3.38 22.29
N ARG A 291 -16.10 2.68 23.43
CA ARG A 291 -14.88 2.12 24.05
C ARG A 291 -14.35 0.91 23.29
N VAL A 292 -15.25 0.06 22.79
CA VAL A 292 -14.87 -1.10 21.96
C VAL A 292 -14.28 -0.62 20.63
N ARG A 293 -14.91 0.35 19.96
CA ARG A 293 -14.35 0.97 18.75
C ARG A 293 -12.99 1.64 18.99
N ALA A 294 -12.83 2.34 20.11
CA ALA A 294 -11.54 2.93 20.47
C ALA A 294 -10.45 1.86 20.73
N ALA A 295 -10.83 0.65 21.17
CA ALA A 295 -9.89 -0.46 21.26
C ALA A 295 -9.59 -1.10 19.90
N ALA A 296 -10.58 -1.15 19.00
CA ALA A 296 -10.41 -1.60 17.62
C ALA A 296 -9.32 -0.80 16.90
N THR A 297 -9.37 0.53 16.98
CA THR A 297 -8.35 1.40 16.33
C THR A 297 -6.93 1.14 16.83
N ARG A 298 -6.75 0.83 18.12
CA ARG A 298 -5.44 0.52 18.70
C ARG A 298 -4.94 -0.89 18.35
N LEU A 299 -5.83 -1.88 18.35
CA LEU A 299 -5.46 -3.28 18.14
C LEU A 299 -5.36 -3.65 16.66
N ARG A 300 -6.08 -2.95 15.77
CA ARG A 300 -6.15 -3.24 14.35
C ARG A 300 -4.78 -3.43 13.68
N PRO A 301 -3.77 -2.56 13.85
CA PRO A 301 -2.47 -2.78 13.20
C PRO A 301 -1.81 -4.11 13.61
N LEU A 302 -1.93 -4.49 14.88
CA LEU A 302 -1.38 -5.74 15.41
C LEU A 302 -2.17 -6.97 14.95
N LEU A 303 -3.50 -6.86 14.88
CA LEU A 303 -4.36 -7.95 14.41
C LEU A 303 -4.21 -8.19 12.91
N MET A 304 -4.15 -7.13 12.09
CA MET A 304 -3.89 -7.25 10.65
C MET A 304 -2.52 -7.89 10.39
N ALA A 305 -1.49 -7.48 11.14
CA ALA A 305 -0.17 -8.08 11.09
C ALA A 305 -0.20 -9.58 11.46
N LEU A 306 -1.00 -9.97 12.45
CA LEU A 306 -1.19 -11.36 12.85
C LEU A 306 -1.94 -12.17 11.78
N GLN A 307 -2.96 -11.61 11.14
CA GLN A 307 -3.76 -12.27 10.11
C GLN A 307 -2.96 -12.54 8.83
N GLN A 308 -2.15 -11.57 8.38
CA GLN A 308 -1.25 -11.77 7.25
C GLN A 308 -0.36 -13.00 7.47
N ARG A 309 0.24 -13.10 8.66
CA ARG A 309 1.10 -14.23 9.06
C ARG A 309 0.35 -15.54 9.27
N GLY A 310 -0.96 -15.47 9.53
CA GLY A 310 -1.85 -16.63 9.64
C GLY A 310 -2.12 -17.33 8.30
N THR A 311 -1.79 -16.73 7.15
CA THR A 311 -1.90 -17.39 5.84
C THR A 311 -0.70 -18.27 5.51
N GLU A 312 0.40 -18.13 6.24
CA GLU A 312 1.63 -18.88 6.00
C GLU A 312 1.59 -20.25 6.70
N ILE A 313 1.77 -21.33 5.91
CA ILE A 313 1.58 -22.74 6.32
C ILE A 313 2.55 -23.18 7.44
N HIS A 314 3.64 -22.44 7.69
CA HIS A 314 4.73 -22.85 8.59
C HIS A 314 4.80 -22.04 9.91
N THR A 315 3.72 -21.36 10.30
CA THR A 315 3.73 -20.52 11.50
C THR A 315 2.70 -20.97 12.54
N ASN A 316 3.05 -20.87 13.83
CA ASN A 316 2.10 -21.00 14.93
C ASN A 316 1.09 -19.82 14.97
N ALA A 317 1.14 -18.90 14.00
CA ALA A 317 0.31 -17.71 13.95
C ALA A 317 -1.18 -18.05 13.75
N VAL A 318 -1.51 -19.14 13.04
CA VAL A 318 -2.89 -19.61 12.87
C VAL A 318 -3.56 -19.90 14.21
N GLN A 319 -2.87 -20.66 15.08
CA GLN A 319 -3.39 -21.00 16.41
C GLN A 319 -3.48 -19.76 17.29
N VAL A 320 -2.48 -18.89 17.23
CA VAL A 320 -2.47 -17.63 17.97
C VAL A 320 -3.64 -16.73 17.55
N LEU A 321 -3.92 -16.62 16.25
CA LEU A 321 -5.05 -15.87 15.71
C LEU A 321 -6.37 -16.45 16.22
N ALA A 322 -6.57 -17.77 16.11
CA ALA A 322 -7.77 -18.44 16.59
C ALA A 322 -8.01 -18.19 18.10
N ASP A 323 -6.97 -18.20 18.92
CA ASP A 323 -7.07 -17.90 20.36
C ASP A 323 -7.46 -16.44 20.64
N VAL A 324 -7.01 -15.51 19.80
CA VAL A 324 -7.35 -14.08 19.90
C VAL A 324 -8.79 -13.85 19.45
N GLU A 325 -9.21 -14.46 18.34
CA GLU A 325 -10.60 -14.44 17.87
C GLU A 325 -11.56 -15.04 18.89
N ALA A 326 -11.22 -16.20 19.47
CA ALA A 326 -12.02 -16.81 20.52
C ALA A 326 -12.19 -15.87 21.73
N SER A 327 -11.14 -15.12 22.09
CA SER A 327 -11.19 -14.14 23.18
C SER A 327 -12.05 -12.91 22.83
N TYR A 328 -12.01 -12.47 21.57
CA TYR A 328 -12.90 -11.42 21.05
C TYR A 328 -14.37 -11.85 21.14
N PHE A 329 -14.70 -13.04 20.62
CA PHE A 329 -16.08 -13.54 20.67
C PHE A 329 -16.53 -13.80 22.09
N GLN A 330 -15.66 -14.29 22.98
CA GLN A 330 -15.99 -14.45 24.39
C GLN A 330 -16.36 -13.11 25.04
N MET A 331 -15.60 -12.04 24.75
CA MET A 331 -15.91 -10.68 25.22
C MET A 331 -17.29 -10.22 24.72
N ARG A 332 -17.57 -10.33 23.41
CA ARG A 332 -18.88 -9.89 22.84
C ARG A 332 -20.04 -10.74 23.32
N ARG A 333 -19.85 -12.06 23.47
CA ARG A 333 -20.87 -12.99 23.98
C ARG A 333 -21.38 -12.61 25.36
N ILE A 334 -20.48 -12.20 26.27
CA ILE A 334 -20.87 -11.79 27.64
C ILE A 334 -21.87 -10.63 27.58
N TRP A 335 -21.62 -9.65 26.71
CA TRP A 335 -22.50 -8.48 26.54
C TRP A 335 -23.83 -8.87 25.87
N LEU A 336 -23.76 -9.53 24.70
CA LEU A 336 -24.94 -9.88 23.91
C LEU A 336 -25.89 -10.83 24.65
N HIS A 337 -25.36 -11.76 25.45
CA HIS A 337 -26.17 -12.70 26.22
C HIS A 337 -27.12 -12.01 27.20
N ALA A 338 -26.74 -10.87 27.77
CA ALA A 338 -27.62 -10.07 28.63
C ALA A 338 -28.46 -9.08 27.82
N HIS A 339 -27.82 -8.40 26.85
CA HIS A 339 -28.44 -7.30 26.12
C HIS A 339 -29.58 -7.76 25.21
N VAL A 340 -29.40 -8.84 24.44
CA VAL A 340 -30.40 -9.28 23.45
C VAL A 340 -31.72 -9.66 24.13
N PRO A 341 -31.77 -10.55 25.16
CA PRO A 341 -33.03 -10.85 25.84
C PRO A 341 -33.68 -9.62 26.51
N GLN A 342 -32.90 -8.72 27.09
CA GLN A 342 -33.42 -7.51 27.74
C GLN A 342 -34.07 -6.54 26.75
N SER A 343 -33.43 -6.35 25.59
CA SER A 343 -33.97 -5.51 24.52
C SER A 343 -35.23 -6.13 23.91
N LEU A 344 -35.25 -7.44 23.65
CA LEU A 344 -36.45 -8.13 23.17
C LEU A 344 -37.63 -8.00 24.14
N GLN A 345 -37.39 -8.19 25.45
CA GLN A 345 -38.41 -7.98 26.49
C GLN A 345 -38.86 -6.52 26.64
N SER A 346 -38.00 -5.56 26.29
CA SER A 346 -38.37 -4.14 26.34
C SER A 346 -39.28 -3.78 25.17
N ILE A 347 -38.92 -4.21 23.95
CA ILE A 347 -39.75 -4.05 22.74
C ILE A 347 -41.10 -4.74 22.93
N GLU A 348 -41.12 -5.93 23.55
CA GLU A 348 -42.36 -6.65 23.85
C GLU A 348 -43.34 -5.85 24.72
N LYS A 349 -42.84 -5.00 25.63
CA LYS A 349 -43.69 -4.19 26.50
C LYS A 349 -44.27 -2.96 25.80
N GLU A 350 -43.69 -2.54 24.69
CA GLU A 350 -44.08 -1.33 23.97
C GLU A 350 -45.24 -1.58 23.02
N HIS A 351 -45.37 -2.79 22.48
CA HIS A 351 -46.39 -3.15 21.50
C HIS A 351 -47.40 -4.16 22.06
N THR A 352 -48.68 -3.96 21.72
CA THR A 352 -49.77 -4.90 22.08
C THR A 352 -50.01 -5.96 20.99
N ASP A 353 -49.70 -5.61 19.73
CA ASP A 353 -49.86 -6.49 18.57
C ASP A 353 -48.65 -7.41 18.41
N GLU A 354 -48.89 -8.72 18.32
CA GLU A 354 -47.84 -9.74 18.19
C GLU A 354 -47.05 -9.59 16.88
N ALA A 355 -47.71 -9.19 15.78
CA ALA A 355 -47.03 -9.00 14.50
C ALA A 355 -46.10 -7.77 14.53
N ALA A 356 -46.52 -6.70 15.21
CA ALA A 356 -45.64 -5.55 15.45
C ALA A 356 -44.43 -5.92 16.32
N VAL A 357 -44.63 -6.65 17.42
CA VAL A 357 -43.53 -7.14 18.27
C VAL A 357 -42.52 -7.95 17.45
N LEU A 358 -43.00 -8.91 16.64
CA LEU A 358 -42.12 -9.74 15.83
C LEU A 358 -41.37 -8.93 14.77
N ARG A 359 -42.01 -7.95 14.13
CA ARG A 359 -41.39 -7.06 13.15
C ARG A 359 -40.21 -6.30 13.74
N ASP A 360 -40.40 -5.74 14.93
CA ASP A 360 -39.39 -4.94 15.61
C ASP A 360 -38.29 -5.81 16.21
N TRP A 361 -38.62 -7.03 16.66
CA TRP A 361 -37.62 -8.04 17.03
C TRP A 361 -36.75 -8.44 15.84
N CYS A 362 -37.34 -8.70 14.66
CA CYS A 362 -36.60 -9.00 13.44
C CYS A 362 -35.69 -7.84 13.03
N ALA A 363 -36.20 -6.59 13.02
CA ALA A 363 -35.41 -5.40 12.72
C ALA A 363 -34.24 -5.23 13.69
N PHE A 364 -34.50 -5.37 14.99
CA PHE A 364 -33.48 -5.26 16.04
C PHE A 364 -32.38 -6.32 15.87
N VAL A 365 -32.74 -7.59 15.75
CA VAL A 365 -31.76 -8.68 15.65
C VAL A 365 -30.98 -8.63 14.34
N MET A 366 -31.62 -8.26 13.23
CA MET A 366 -30.92 -7.97 11.97
C MET A 366 -29.88 -6.86 12.16
N GLY A 367 -30.25 -5.77 12.84
CA GLY A 367 -29.34 -4.67 13.18
C GLY A 367 -28.16 -5.15 14.02
N VAL A 368 -28.40 -5.96 15.05
CA VAL A 368 -27.35 -6.55 15.90
C VAL A 368 -26.38 -7.41 15.08
N CYS A 369 -26.87 -8.30 14.23
CA CYS A 369 -26.01 -9.12 13.37
C CYS A 369 -25.18 -8.24 12.42
N ALA A 370 -25.78 -7.23 11.80
CA ALA A 370 -25.08 -6.31 10.90
C ALA A 370 -24.03 -5.46 11.64
N ASP A 371 -24.32 -5.02 12.86
CA ASP A 371 -23.39 -4.29 13.72
C ASP A 371 -22.22 -5.16 14.18
N GLU A 372 -22.47 -6.43 14.55
CA GLU A 372 -21.40 -7.38 14.92
C GLU A 372 -20.48 -7.68 13.73
N GLY A 373 -21.03 -7.83 12.52
CA GLY A 373 -20.24 -7.98 11.30
C GLY A 373 -19.34 -6.77 11.03
N ARG A 374 -19.91 -5.56 11.10
CA ARG A 374 -19.14 -4.30 10.96
C ARG A 374 -18.06 -4.18 12.03
N LEU A 375 -18.41 -4.45 13.29
CA LEU A 375 -17.47 -4.34 14.40
C LEU A 375 -16.33 -5.35 14.25
N TYR A 376 -16.62 -6.59 13.89
CA TYR A 376 -15.60 -7.60 13.62
C TYR A 376 -14.67 -7.16 12.48
N ALA A 377 -15.21 -6.59 11.39
CA ALA A 377 -14.42 -6.03 10.30
C ALA A 377 -13.56 -4.82 10.73
N GLU A 378 -13.97 -4.03 11.73
CA GLU A 378 -13.15 -2.95 12.28
C GLU A 378 -11.87 -3.49 12.96
N PHE A 379 -11.94 -4.65 13.62
CA PHE A 379 -10.80 -5.32 14.28
C PHE A 379 -9.94 -6.14 13.32
N PHE A 380 -10.58 -6.95 12.48
CA PHE A 380 -9.95 -8.02 11.70
C PHE A 380 -9.94 -7.75 10.19
N GLY A 381 -10.52 -6.65 9.71
CA GLY A 381 -10.50 -6.29 8.28
C GLY A 381 -11.23 -7.26 7.33
N ILE A 382 -11.91 -8.27 7.87
CA ILE A 382 -12.70 -9.26 7.13
C ILE A 382 -14.12 -9.22 7.69
N SER A 383 -15.12 -9.18 6.82
CA SER A 383 -16.54 -9.11 7.20
C SER A 383 -17.22 -10.47 7.27
N SER A 384 -16.52 -11.55 6.88
CA SER A 384 -17.06 -12.92 6.85
C SER A 384 -16.02 -13.92 7.35
N GLY A 385 -16.42 -14.81 8.25
CA GLY A 385 -15.54 -15.82 8.81
C GLY A 385 -16.33 -16.89 9.56
N LYS A 386 -15.79 -18.12 9.62
CA LYS A 386 -16.45 -19.24 10.31
C LYS A 386 -16.74 -18.93 11.79
N GLY A 387 -15.82 -18.22 12.45
CA GLY A 387 -16.00 -17.78 13.84
C GLY A 387 -17.12 -16.75 14.00
N LEU A 388 -17.22 -15.79 13.07
CA LEU A 388 -18.29 -14.78 13.07
C LEU A 388 -19.65 -15.43 12.81
N ARG A 389 -19.74 -16.33 11.82
CA ARG A 389 -20.98 -17.07 11.52
C ARG A 389 -21.50 -17.83 12.74
N ALA A 390 -20.60 -18.51 13.46
CA ALA A 390 -20.96 -19.23 14.69
C ALA A 390 -21.35 -18.28 15.84
N HIS A 391 -20.80 -17.06 15.86
CA HIS A 391 -21.19 -16.04 16.82
C HIS A 391 -22.59 -15.49 16.54
N GLU A 392 -22.90 -15.19 15.27
CA GLU A 392 -24.22 -14.76 14.83
C GLU A 392 -25.27 -15.86 15.05
N ASP A 393 -24.94 -17.13 14.81
CA ASP A 393 -25.81 -18.28 15.14
C ASP A 393 -26.22 -18.28 16.61
N MET A 394 -25.30 -17.94 17.51
CA MET A 394 -25.60 -17.89 18.95
C MET A 394 -26.62 -16.79 19.26
N VAL A 395 -26.49 -15.61 18.64
CA VAL A 395 -27.47 -14.52 18.78
C VAL A 395 -28.83 -14.95 18.22
N MET A 396 -28.84 -15.56 17.04
CA MET A 396 -30.07 -16.02 16.40
C MET A 396 -30.74 -17.15 17.15
N HIS A 397 -29.97 -18.02 17.81
CA HIS A 397 -30.53 -19.07 18.66
C HIS A 397 -31.27 -18.49 19.87
N VAL A 398 -30.74 -17.41 20.48
CA VAL A 398 -31.45 -16.70 21.55
C VAL A 398 -32.78 -16.12 21.04
N PHE A 399 -32.80 -15.52 19.85
CA PHE A 399 -34.02 -15.03 19.22
C PHE A 399 -35.02 -16.17 18.95
N TYR A 400 -34.57 -17.28 18.39
CA TYR A 400 -35.40 -18.45 18.09
C TYR A 400 -36.10 -19.00 19.35
N GLU A 401 -35.35 -19.13 20.46
CA GLU A 401 -35.88 -19.61 21.74
C GLU A 401 -36.97 -18.68 22.32
N GLN A 402 -36.95 -17.37 21.99
CA GLN A 402 -38.00 -16.43 22.42
C GLN A 402 -39.23 -16.45 21.51
N VAL A 403 -39.04 -16.58 20.19
CA VAL A 403 -40.15 -16.54 19.22
C VAL A 403 -40.94 -17.85 19.20
N ARG A 404 -40.24 -18.98 19.25
CA ARG A 404 -40.84 -20.31 19.08
C ARG A 404 -42.00 -20.60 20.07
N PRO A 405 -41.89 -20.32 21.38
CA PRO A 405 -43.00 -20.54 22.31
C PRO A 405 -44.24 -19.70 21.99
N ARG A 406 -44.09 -18.52 21.36
CA ARG A 406 -45.22 -17.67 20.96
C ARG A 406 -45.99 -18.31 19.81
N ILE A 407 -45.28 -18.69 18.75
CA ILE A 407 -45.86 -19.40 17.60
C ILE A 407 -46.60 -20.66 18.07
N ILE A 408 -45.99 -21.46 18.93
CA ILE A 408 -46.61 -22.71 19.43
C ILE A 408 -47.88 -22.43 20.23
N ARG A 409 -47.91 -21.38 21.06
CA ARG A 409 -49.08 -21.06 21.90
C ARG A 409 -50.21 -20.45 21.10
N GLU A 410 -49.91 -19.77 20.01
CA GLU A 410 -50.90 -19.03 19.25
C GLU A 410 -52.00 -19.95 18.68
N ALA A 411 -53.23 -19.46 18.78
CA ALA A 411 -54.45 -20.18 18.42
C ALA A 411 -55.22 -19.48 17.31
N GLN A 412 -55.06 -18.16 17.17
CA GLN A 412 -55.75 -17.33 16.21
C GLN A 412 -55.07 -17.43 14.84
N VAL A 413 -55.87 -17.71 13.80
CA VAL A 413 -55.39 -17.93 12.42
C VAL A 413 -54.93 -16.62 11.79
N ASP A 414 -55.64 -15.52 12.06
CA ASP A 414 -55.32 -14.16 11.63
C ASP A 414 -54.01 -13.65 12.21
N VAL A 415 -53.76 -13.88 13.51
CA VAL A 415 -52.47 -13.52 14.12
C VAL A 415 -51.33 -14.34 13.50
N LEU A 416 -51.50 -15.65 13.35
CA LEU A 416 -50.50 -16.51 12.70
C LEU A 416 -50.22 -16.10 11.24
N ALA A 417 -51.25 -15.70 10.49
CA ALA A 417 -51.09 -15.16 9.14
C ALA A 417 -50.27 -13.87 9.14
N ALA A 418 -50.59 -12.92 10.03
CA ALA A 418 -49.83 -11.67 10.18
C ALA A 418 -48.36 -11.91 10.57
N LEU A 419 -48.09 -12.91 11.43
CA LEU A 419 -46.73 -13.33 11.79
C LEU A 419 -45.99 -13.91 10.57
N CYS A 420 -46.65 -14.76 9.76
CA CYS A 420 -46.07 -15.31 8.53
C CYS A 420 -45.72 -14.20 7.53
N LEU A 421 -46.64 -13.25 7.27
CA LEU A 421 -46.37 -12.11 6.39
C LEU A 421 -45.22 -11.24 6.88
N THR A 422 -45.12 -11.03 8.19
CA THR A 422 -44.01 -10.29 8.79
C THR A 422 -42.68 -11.00 8.56
N LEU A 423 -42.63 -12.31 8.77
CA LEU A 423 -41.41 -13.12 8.55
C LEU A 423 -41.04 -13.21 7.06
N LEU A 424 -42.03 -13.32 6.16
CA LEU A 424 -41.83 -13.26 4.71
C LEU A 424 -41.17 -11.95 4.27
N ALA A 425 -41.53 -10.81 4.89
CA ALA A 425 -40.90 -9.53 4.61
C ALA A 425 -39.39 -9.48 4.98
N TYR A 426 -38.93 -10.37 5.86
CA TYR A 426 -37.53 -10.50 6.30
C TYR A 426 -36.81 -11.72 5.71
N GLN A 427 -37.44 -12.46 4.78
CA GLN A 427 -36.74 -13.49 4.04
C GLN A 427 -35.61 -12.89 3.19
N ARG A 428 -34.65 -13.73 2.82
CA ARG A 428 -33.59 -13.35 1.90
C ARG A 428 -34.23 -12.69 0.66
N PRO A 429 -33.83 -11.46 0.29
CA PRO A 429 -34.26 -10.87 -0.97
C PRO A 429 -33.92 -11.87 -2.07
N ASN A 430 -34.87 -12.20 -2.95
CA ASN A 430 -34.60 -13.07 -4.09
C ASN A 430 -33.55 -12.39 -4.99
N GLU A 431 -32.28 -12.55 -4.66
CA GLU A 431 -31.18 -12.31 -5.58
C GLU A 431 -31.42 -13.30 -6.72
N SER A 432 -31.65 -12.74 -7.90
CA SER A 432 -31.79 -13.43 -9.17
C SER A 432 -31.00 -14.73 -9.19
N ASN A 433 -31.73 -15.84 -9.16
CA ASN A 433 -31.21 -17.19 -9.37
C ASN A 433 -30.45 -17.24 -10.70
N GLU A 434 -29.14 -16.98 -10.70
CA GLU A 434 -28.23 -17.60 -11.65
C GLU A 434 -27.81 -18.95 -11.05
N PRO A 435 -28.32 -20.08 -11.57
CA PRO A 435 -27.97 -21.39 -11.07
C PRO A 435 -26.56 -21.74 -11.53
N GLY A 436 -25.54 -21.53 -10.69
CA GLY A 436 -24.18 -21.93 -11.09
C GLY A 436 -23.03 -21.61 -10.14
N GLU A 437 -23.12 -20.59 -9.30
CA GLU A 437 -22.02 -20.24 -8.39
C GLU A 437 -22.45 -20.43 -6.93
N PRO A 438 -21.65 -21.13 -6.09
CA PRO A 438 -21.82 -21.00 -4.65
C PRO A 438 -21.53 -19.54 -4.32
N GLY A 439 -22.59 -18.74 -4.21
CA GLY A 439 -22.49 -17.34 -3.81
C GLY A 439 -21.60 -17.27 -2.57
N GLU A 440 -20.70 -16.27 -2.53
CA GLU A 440 -19.95 -15.98 -1.32
C GLU A 440 -20.93 -15.96 -0.15
N PRO A 441 -20.57 -16.52 1.03
CA PRO A 441 -21.46 -16.54 2.17
C PRO A 441 -21.95 -15.11 2.45
N GLY A 442 -23.22 -14.87 2.14
CA GLY A 442 -23.81 -13.55 2.15
C GLY A 442 -23.79 -12.98 3.57
N GLU A 443 -23.66 -11.65 3.66
CA GLU A 443 -23.87 -10.96 4.91
C GLU A 443 -25.22 -11.39 5.51
N LEU A 444 -25.27 -11.66 6.83
CA LEU A 444 -26.48 -12.05 7.56
C LEU A 444 -27.03 -13.46 7.27
N GLU A 445 -26.21 -14.39 6.76
CA GLU A 445 -26.63 -15.79 6.54
C GLU A 445 -27.29 -16.45 7.78
N ALA A 446 -26.77 -16.16 8.98
CA ALA A 446 -27.32 -16.65 10.25
C ALA A 446 -28.78 -16.22 10.46
N PHE A 447 -29.04 -14.95 10.17
CA PHE A 447 -30.33 -14.34 10.34
C PHE A 447 -31.35 -14.98 9.40
N TYR A 448 -31.03 -15.06 8.10
CA TYR A 448 -31.95 -15.63 7.10
C TYR A 448 -32.24 -17.10 7.36
N ALA A 449 -31.25 -17.90 7.77
CA ALA A 449 -31.44 -19.30 8.10
C ALA A 449 -32.45 -19.49 9.25
N VAL A 450 -32.32 -18.69 10.32
CA VAL A 450 -33.24 -18.79 11.47
C VAL A 450 -34.61 -18.17 11.17
N VAL A 451 -34.70 -17.06 10.44
CA VAL A 451 -35.99 -16.49 10.01
C VAL A 451 -36.74 -17.49 9.12
N GLY A 452 -36.06 -18.18 8.21
CA GLY A 452 -36.63 -19.25 7.41
C GLY A 452 -37.20 -20.38 8.28
N ALA A 453 -36.42 -20.88 9.24
CA ALA A 453 -36.89 -21.91 10.17
C ALA A 453 -38.10 -21.47 11.03
N VAL A 454 -38.10 -20.23 11.50
CA VAL A 454 -39.23 -19.65 12.27
C VAL A 454 -40.46 -19.51 11.39
N LEU A 455 -40.30 -19.11 10.12
CA LEU A 455 -41.39 -19.03 9.17
C LEU A 455 -41.99 -20.42 8.89
N GLU A 456 -41.18 -21.44 8.67
CA GLU A 456 -41.65 -22.81 8.49
C GLU A 456 -42.48 -23.28 9.69
N ASP A 457 -41.98 -23.04 10.92
CA ASP A 457 -42.71 -23.35 12.15
C ASP A 457 -44.05 -22.59 12.23
N ALA A 458 -44.07 -21.31 11.84
CA ALA A 458 -45.28 -20.48 11.82
C ALA A 458 -46.29 -20.95 10.77
N GLN A 459 -45.83 -21.29 9.56
CA GLN A 459 -46.67 -21.79 8.47
C GLN A 459 -47.26 -23.17 8.77
N GLN A 460 -46.46 -24.09 9.34
CA GLN A 460 -46.97 -25.39 9.81
C GLN A 460 -48.03 -25.21 10.89
N ARG A 461 -47.81 -24.28 11.82
CA ARG A 461 -48.77 -23.95 12.87
C ARG A 461 -50.04 -23.34 12.30
N LEU A 462 -49.93 -22.42 11.34
CA LEU A 462 -51.05 -21.80 10.63
C LEU A 462 -51.88 -22.87 9.92
N ALA A 463 -51.25 -23.77 9.16
CA ALA A 463 -51.93 -24.87 8.48
C ALA A 463 -52.69 -25.79 9.45
N PHE A 464 -52.07 -26.15 10.58
CA PHE A 464 -52.73 -26.95 11.62
C PHE A 464 -53.95 -26.23 12.23
N ARG A 465 -53.83 -24.93 12.52
CA ARG A 465 -54.94 -24.14 13.06
C ARG A 465 -56.03 -23.89 12.04
N ALA A 466 -55.69 -23.68 10.77
CA ALA A 466 -56.63 -23.58 9.65
C ALA A 466 -57.45 -24.87 9.51
N GLN A 467 -56.82 -26.05 9.52
CA GLN A 467 -57.53 -27.33 9.50
C GLN A 467 -58.45 -27.52 10.71
N ALA A 468 -58.00 -27.11 11.91
CA ALA A 468 -58.84 -27.16 13.11
C ALA A 468 -60.05 -26.20 13.00
N PHE A 469 -59.85 -25.01 12.41
CA PHE A 469 -60.92 -24.05 12.13
C PHE A 469 -61.92 -24.61 11.12
N VAL A 470 -61.48 -25.24 10.03
CA VAL A 470 -62.37 -25.91 9.06
C VAL A 470 -63.22 -26.98 9.76
N ARG A 471 -62.61 -27.82 10.61
CA ARG A 471 -63.34 -28.86 11.33
C ARG A 471 -64.35 -28.28 12.32
N GLY A 472 -63.94 -27.30 13.14
CA GLY A 472 -64.81 -26.72 14.16
C GLY A 472 -65.92 -25.83 13.57
N GLU A 473 -65.53 -24.87 12.73
CA GLU A 473 -66.38 -23.76 12.31
C GLU A 473 -67.07 -23.99 10.95
N ILE A 474 -66.59 -24.91 10.10
CA ILE A 474 -67.25 -25.22 8.82
C ILE A 474 -67.98 -26.55 8.90
N THR A 475 -67.28 -27.64 9.23
CA THR A 475 -67.91 -28.98 9.28
C THR A 475 -68.82 -29.16 10.51
N GLY A 476 -68.43 -28.59 11.65
CA GLY A 476 -69.16 -28.68 12.91
C GLY A 476 -70.34 -27.70 13.03
N TYR A 477 -70.49 -26.78 12.08
CA TYR A 477 -71.51 -25.75 12.13
C TYR A 477 -72.93 -26.35 12.08
N ARG A 478 -73.78 -25.91 13.00
CA ARG A 478 -75.20 -26.23 13.02
C ARG A 478 -76.00 -24.95 12.91
N MET A 479 -76.81 -24.86 11.86
CA MET A 479 -77.65 -23.71 11.60
C MET A 479 -78.66 -23.50 12.74
N SER A 480 -78.72 -22.28 13.29
CA SER A 480 -79.72 -21.90 14.28
C SER A 480 -81.11 -21.79 13.67
N ALA A 481 -82.16 -21.78 14.50
CA ALA A 481 -83.52 -21.51 14.04
C ALA A 481 -83.65 -20.11 13.42
N ASP A 482 -82.92 -19.13 13.96
CA ASP A 482 -82.90 -17.74 13.46
C ASP A 482 -82.17 -17.68 12.10
N ASP A 483 -81.02 -18.35 11.97
CA ASP A 483 -80.29 -18.44 10.70
C ASP A 483 -81.10 -19.15 9.62
N ALA A 484 -81.90 -20.16 9.99
CA ALA A 484 -82.77 -20.85 9.07
C ALA A 484 -83.90 -19.92 8.54
N GLN A 485 -84.45 -19.08 9.40
CA GLN A 485 -85.45 -18.09 8.99
C GLN A 485 -84.83 -17.00 8.11
N ALA A 486 -83.63 -16.51 8.46
CA ALA A 486 -82.87 -15.56 7.65
C ALA A 486 -82.54 -16.15 6.27
N ALA A 487 -82.12 -17.41 6.21
CA ALA A 487 -81.87 -18.13 4.95
C ALA A 487 -83.11 -18.15 4.06
N VAL A 488 -84.29 -18.47 4.63
CA VAL A 488 -85.55 -18.53 3.87
C VAL A 488 -85.98 -17.15 3.38
N GLN A 489 -85.80 -16.10 4.19
CA GLN A 489 -86.09 -14.73 3.79
C GLN A 489 -85.16 -14.27 2.66
N TRP A 490 -83.87 -14.59 2.77
CA TRP A 490 -82.87 -14.32 1.75
C TRP A 490 -83.23 -15.00 0.42
N ILE A 491 -83.48 -16.33 0.42
CA ILE A 491 -83.84 -17.06 -0.81
C ILE A 491 -85.11 -16.49 -1.46
N ARG A 492 -86.09 -16.05 -0.65
CA ARG A 492 -87.32 -15.44 -1.17
C ARG A 492 -87.11 -14.03 -1.73
N SER A 493 -86.03 -13.35 -1.34
CA SER A 493 -85.65 -12.03 -1.87
C SER A 493 -84.73 -12.11 -3.10
N VAL A 494 -84.17 -13.29 -3.39
CA VAL A 494 -83.32 -13.51 -4.57
C VAL A 494 -84.21 -13.64 -5.81
N ASP A 495 -84.30 -12.58 -6.61
CA ASP A 495 -84.80 -12.63 -7.98
C ASP A 495 -83.69 -13.21 -8.89
N SER A 496 -84.06 -14.07 -9.85
CA SER A 496 -83.20 -15.09 -10.45
C SER A 496 -82.03 -14.63 -11.35
N ASP A 497 -81.82 -13.33 -11.56
CA ASP A 497 -81.03 -12.86 -12.71
C ASP A 497 -79.68 -12.18 -12.37
N ASP A 498 -79.40 -11.73 -11.14
CA ASP A 498 -78.16 -11.02 -10.80
C ASP A 498 -77.37 -11.65 -9.62
N LEU A 499 -76.30 -12.40 -9.94
CA LEU A 499 -75.42 -13.09 -8.98
C LEU A 499 -74.52 -12.17 -8.14
N ALA A 500 -74.29 -10.94 -8.58
CA ALA A 500 -73.42 -9.98 -7.88
C ALA A 500 -74.11 -9.35 -6.65
N ASP A 501 -75.44 -9.20 -6.69
CA ASP A 501 -76.25 -8.61 -5.61
C ASP A 501 -76.55 -9.61 -4.47
N LEU A 502 -76.23 -10.90 -4.65
CA LEU A 502 -76.48 -11.97 -3.68
C LEU A 502 -75.60 -11.88 -2.42
N ALA A 503 -74.38 -11.35 -2.53
CA ALA A 503 -73.41 -11.25 -1.44
C ALA A 503 -73.75 -10.14 -0.42
N ASP A 504 -74.52 -9.12 -0.83
CA ASP A 504 -74.79 -7.93 -0.03
C ASP A 504 -75.89 -8.09 1.04
N HIS A 505 -76.65 -9.20 1.02
CA HIS A 505 -77.87 -9.34 1.85
C HIS A 505 -77.75 -10.33 3.00
N TRP A 506 -77.34 -11.57 2.75
CA TRP A 506 -77.11 -12.58 3.78
C TRP A 506 -76.32 -13.74 3.16
N GLU A 507 -75.29 -14.22 3.86
CA GLU A 507 -74.52 -15.38 3.42
C GLU A 507 -74.55 -16.49 4.46
N TYR A 508 -74.60 -17.72 3.99
CA TYR A 508 -74.54 -18.89 4.86
C TYR A 508 -73.23 -18.85 5.68
N PRO A 509 -73.27 -18.89 7.02
CA PRO A 509 -72.07 -18.63 7.85
C PRO A 509 -70.84 -19.51 7.54
N PRO A 510 -70.97 -20.79 7.16
CA PRO A 510 -69.84 -21.57 6.64
C PRO A 510 -69.16 -21.00 5.38
N VAL A 511 -69.91 -20.33 4.49
CA VAL A 511 -69.36 -19.65 3.30
C VAL A 511 -68.60 -18.39 3.71
N GLN A 512 -69.13 -17.61 4.66
CA GLN A 512 -68.41 -16.45 5.22
C GLN A 512 -67.09 -16.87 5.88
N ARG A 513 -67.11 -17.96 6.64
CA ARG A 513 -65.93 -18.54 7.31
C ARG A 513 -64.90 -19.09 6.32
N LEU A 514 -65.36 -19.70 5.22
CA LEU A 514 -64.50 -20.11 4.11
C LEU A 514 -63.79 -18.89 3.50
N ARG A 515 -64.54 -17.85 3.12
CA ARG A 515 -63.98 -16.63 2.52
C ARG A 515 -62.95 -15.98 3.44
N TRP A 516 -63.29 -15.82 4.72
CA TRP A 516 -62.37 -15.29 5.71
C TRP A 516 -61.09 -16.12 5.80
N LEU A 517 -61.20 -17.44 5.90
CA LEU A 517 -60.04 -18.33 5.99
C LEU A 517 -59.13 -18.21 4.76
N VAL A 518 -59.71 -18.23 3.55
CA VAL A 518 -58.98 -18.08 2.29
C VAL A 518 -58.24 -16.75 2.24
N ALA A 519 -58.89 -15.66 2.67
CA ALA A 519 -58.26 -14.35 2.76
C ALA A 519 -57.08 -14.32 3.75
N GLN A 520 -57.18 -15.02 4.89
CA GLN A 520 -56.08 -15.08 5.88
C GLN A 520 -54.89 -15.92 5.40
N ILE A 521 -55.11 -17.05 4.73
CA ILE A 521 -54.00 -17.93 4.30
C ILE A 521 -53.34 -17.46 3.01
N SER A 522 -54.00 -16.59 2.24
CA SER A 522 -53.50 -16.12 0.94
C SER A 522 -52.17 -15.39 1.07
N GLY A 523 -51.16 -15.84 0.33
CA GLY A 523 -49.82 -15.23 0.33
C GLY A 523 -48.98 -15.49 1.58
N CYS A 524 -49.49 -16.24 2.57
CA CYS A 524 -48.76 -16.58 3.80
C CYS A 524 -48.00 -17.92 3.70
N VAL A 525 -48.44 -18.81 2.81
CA VAL A 525 -47.95 -20.18 2.67
C VAL A 525 -47.71 -20.49 1.19
N ASP A 526 -46.90 -21.50 0.91
CA ASP A 526 -46.68 -22.01 -0.45
C ASP A 526 -48.00 -22.29 -1.18
N THR A 527 -48.01 -22.03 -2.48
CA THR A 527 -49.21 -22.15 -3.33
C THR A 527 -49.85 -23.53 -3.26
N GLU A 528 -49.05 -24.61 -3.16
CA GLU A 528 -49.58 -25.98 -3.04
C GLU A 528 -50.33 -26.20 -1.72
N VAL A 529 -49.78 -25.70 -0.61
CA VAL A 529 -50.41 -25.83 0.71
C VAL A 529 -51.65 -24.95 0.80
N GLN A 530 -51.59 -23.73 0.24
CA GLN A 530 -52.74 -22.84 0.13
C GLN A 530 -53.89 -23.49 -0.65
N HIS A 531 -53.60 -24.06 -1.83
CA HIS A 531 -54.62 -24.77 -2.62
C HIS A 531 -55.18 -25.97 -1.87
N GLY A 532 -54.34 -26.80 -1.26
CA GLY A 532 -54.79 -27.97 -0.49
C GLY A 532 -55.72 -27.61 0.68
N LEU A 533 -55.40 -26.55 1.44
CA LEU A 533 -56.24 -26.07 2.54
C LEU A 533 -57.56 -25.45 2.04
N THR A 534 -57.50 -24.71 0.93
CA THR A 534 -58.68 -24.09 0.32
C THR A 534 -59.63 -25.15 -0.21
N ASP A 535 -59.12 -26.19 -0.88
CA ASP A 535 -59.91 -27.31 -1.39
C ASP A 535 -60.55 -28.14 -0.26
N GLU A 536 -59.82 -28.38 0.84
CA GLU A 536 -60.34 -29.04 2.04
C GLU A 536 -61.50 -28.22 2.64
N ALA A 537 -61.31 -26.91 2.80
CA ALA A 537 -62.31 -25.99 3.35
C ALA A 537 -63.54 -25.88 2.43
N LEU A 538 -63.34 -25.80 1.11
CA LEU A 538 -64.42 -25.76 0.12
C LEU A 538 -65.22 -27.06 0.14
N SER A 539 -64.56 -28.21 0.13
CA SER A 539 -65.23 -29.53 0.21
C SER A 539 -66.06 -29.66 1.50
N ALA A 540 -65.50 -29.26 2.63
CA ALA A 540 -66.19 -29.19 3.92
C ALA A 540 -67.43 -28.27 3.88
N CYS A 541 -67.31 -27.09 3.26
CA CYS A 541 -68.41 -26.14 3.11
C CYS A 541 -69.52 -26.71 2.23
N LYS A 542 -69.17 -27.27 1.06
CA LYS A 542 -70.12 -27.95 0.15
C LYS A 542 -70.85 -29.08 0.86
N GLN A 543 -70.14 -29.90 1.64
CA GLN A 543 -70.76 -30.97 2.41
C GLN A 543 -71.74 -30.41 3.46
N SER A 544 -71.34 -29.37 4.23
CA SER A 544 -72.19 -28.72 5.23
C SER A 544 -73.50 -28.16 4.62
N ILE A 545 -73.41 -27.49 3.47
CA ILE A 545 -74.56 -26.97 2.73
C ILE A 545 -75.49 -28.11 2.30
N ALA A 546 -74.95 -29.18 1.70
CA ALA A 546 -75.75 -30.26 1.14
C ALA A 546 -76.40 -31.17 2.19
N THR A 547 -75.70 -31.48 3.29
CA THR A 547 -76.18 -32.45 4.28
C THR A 547 -76.93 -31.80 5.44
N HIS A 548 -76.50 -30.64 5.91
CA HIS A 548 -77.02 -30.01 7.12
C HIS A 548 -77.85 -28.76 6.83
N GLY A 549 -77.33 -27.85 5.99
CA GLY A 549 -78.00 -26.61 5.61
C GLY A 549 -79.34 -26.89 4.91
N ALA A 550 -79.30 -27.65 3.81
CA ALA A 550 -80.50 -27.98 3.02
C ALA A 550 -81.58 -28.69 3.84
N ARG A 551 -81.20 -29.62 4.74
CA ARG A 551 -82.16 -30.33 5.60
C ARG A 551 -82.82 -29.39 6.60
N THR A 552 -82.05 -28.53 7.24
CA THR A 552 -82.57 -27.60 8.26
C THR A 552 -83.44 -26.51 7.63
N VAL A 553 -83.09 -26.00 6.46
CA VAL A 553 -83.94 -25.06 5.69
C VAL A 553 -85.26 -25.75 5.35
N ARG A 554 -85.24 -26.95 4.75
CA ARG A 554 -86.46 -27.71 4.44
C ARG A 554 -87.32 -27.97 5.68
N ASP A 555 -86.68 -28.32 6.80
CA ASP A 555 -87.37 -28.62 8.05
C ASP A 555 -88.04 -27.38 8.67
N SER A 556 -87.43 -26.21 8.51
CA SER A 556 -87.99 -24.92 8.97
C SER A 556 -89.25 -24.49 8.20
N VAL A 557 -89.43 -24.99 6.96
CA VAL A 557 -90.57 -24.63 6.09
C VAL A 557 -91.45 -25.84 5.76
N ARG A 558 -91.49 -26.87 6.61
CA ARG A 558 -92.24 -28.14 6.41
C ARG A 558 -93.74 -28.01 6.05
N GLY A 559 -94.35 -26.84 6.23
CA GLY A 559 -95.75 -26.57 5.89
C GLY A 559 -95.98 -25.81 4.56
N ASP A 560 -94.93 -25.43 3.84
CA ASP A 560 -95.02 -24.67 2.58
C ASP A 560 -94.92 -25.62 1.38
N ALA A 561 -95.76 -25.41 0.37
CA ALA A 561 -95.76 -26.21 -0.86
C ALA A 561 -94.41 -26.11 -1.61
N ASN A 562 -93.68 -25.02 -1.38
CA ASN A 562 -92.41 -24.73 -2.03
C ASN A 562 -91.18 -25.15 -1.20
N ALA A 563 -91.35 -25.93 -0.12
CA ALA A 563 -90.25 -26.28 0.79
C ALA A 563 -89.06 -26.97 0.10
N GLU A 564 -89.31 -27.85 -0.88
CA GLU A 564 -88.24 -28.50 -1.67
C GLU A 564 -87.57 -27.53 -2.65
N GLN A 565 -88.35 -26.63 -3.26
CA GLN A 565 -87.84 -25.62 -4.19
C GLN A 565 -86.95 -24.60 -3.46
N LEU A 566 -87.36 -24.14 -2.28
CA LEU A 566 -86.57 -23.23 -1.44
C LEU A 566 -85.27 -23.89 -0.96
N ALA A 567 -85.32 -25.17 -0.57
CA ALA A 567 -84.11 -25.91 -0.19
C ALA A 567 -83.15 -26.13 -1.38
N HIS A 568 -83.67 -26.34 -2.60
CA HIS A 568 -82.85 -26.43 -3.80
C HIS A 568 -82.21 -25.09 -4.16
N GLN A 569 -82.98 -24.00 -4.14
CA GLN A 569 -82.47 -22.65 -4.37
C GLN A 569 -81.40 -22.24 -3.34
N PHE A 570 -81.59 -22.58 -2.06
CA PHE A 570 -80.58 -22.42 -1.01
C PHE A 570 -79.25 -23.07 -1.40
N VAL A 571 -79.29 -24.35 -1.81
CA VAL A 571 -78.09 -25.11 -2.16
C VAL A 571 -77.41 -24.48 -3.37
N THR A 572 -78.15 -24.17 -4.44
CA THR A 572 -77.58 -23.61 -5.67
C THR A 572 -76.92 -22.24 -5.41
N CYS A 573 -77.58 -21.36 -4.66
CA CYS A 573 -77.04 -20.04 -4.33
C CYS A 573 -75.85 -20.15 -3.35
N SER A 574 -75.91 -21.01 -2.34
CA SER A 574 -74.82 -21.17 -1.38
C SER A 574 -73.59 -21.87 -1.99
N MET A 575 -73.79 -22.79 -2.94
CA MET A 575 -72.69 -23.47 -3.65
C MET A 575 -71.94 -22.51 -4.57
N THR A 576 -72.67 -21.67 -5.32
CA THR A 576 -72.05 -20.67 -6.19
C THR A 576 -71.26 -19.63 -5.40
N LEU A 577 -71.80 -19.16 -4.26
CA LEU A 577 -71.06 -18.27 -3.35
C LEU A 577 -69.84 -18.96 -2.71
N ALA A 578 -69.91 -20.27 -2.43
CA ALA A 578 -68.78 -21.03 -1.91
C ALA A 578 -67.65 -21.18 -2.94
N ASP A 579 -67.98 -21.42 -4.21
CA ASP A 579 -67.00 -21.48 -5.29
C ASP A 579 -66.32 -20.12 -5.51
N GLN A 580 -67.09 -19.03 -5.50
CA GLN A 580 -66.54 -17.66 -5.56
C GLN A 580 -65.64 -17.33 -4.36
N ALA A 581 -66.01 -17.78 -3.16
CA ALA A 581 -65.23 -17.55 -1.95
C ALA A 581 -63.89 -18.32 -1.91
N ALA A 582 -63.75 -19.39 -2.71
CA ALA A 582 -62.54 -20.18 -2.82
C ALA A 582 -61.56 -19.61 -3.87
N GLU A 583 -62.01 -18.73 -4.77
CA GLU A 583 -61.13 -18.04 -5.70
C GLU A 583 -60.31 -16.98 -4.94
N PRO A 584 -58.97 -16.99 -5.05
CA PRO A 584 -58.16 -15.96 -4.42
C PRO A 584 -58.49 -14.62 -5.08
N ASP A 585 -58.99 -13.69 -4.27
CA ASP A 585 -59.47 -12.39 -4.71
C ASP A 585 -58.36 -11.63 -5.48
N GLN A 586 -58.47 -11.58 -6.81
CA GLN A 586 -57.48 -10.90 -7.67
C GLN A 586 -57.53 -9.37 -7.50
N THR A 587 -58.51 -8.84 -6.74
CA THR A 587 -58.78 -7.40 -6.67
C THR A 587 -58.11 -6.64 -5.51
N HIS A 588 -57.50 -7.33 -4.53
CA HIS A 588 -56.87 -6.67 -3.36
C HIS A 588 -55.34 -6.68 -3.32
N TYR A 589 -54.66 -6.90 -4.46
CA TYR A 589 -53.20 -6.69 -4.59
C TYR A 589 -52.78 -5.20 -4.69
N GLY A 590 -53.71 -4.25 -4.58
CA GLY A 590 -53.42 -2.82 -4.59
C GLY A 590 -53.64 -2.16 -3.22
N GLY A 591 -52.68 -2.24 -2.29
CA GLY A 591 -52.81 -1.48 -1.05
C GLY A 591 -51.68 -1.59 -0.03
N LEU A 592 -50.99 -2.72 0.07
CA LEU A 592 -49.77 -2.82 0.88
C LEU A 592 -48.58 -2.52 -0.01
N ASN A 593 -48.38 -1.22 -0.24
CA ASN A 593 -47.17 -0.66 -0.79
C ASN A 593 -46.04 -0.89 0.24
N ILE A 594 -45.46 -2.09 0.25
CA ILE A 594 -44.23 -2.44 0.99
C ILE A 594 -42.99 -1.95 0.19
N GLY A 595 -43.20 -1.16 -0.86
CA GLY A 595 -42.15 -0.41 -1.55
C GLY A 595 -42.00 1.00 -0.97
N SER A 596 -40.81 1.30 -0.44
CA SER A 596 -40.35 2.64 -0.04
C SER A 596 -40.66 3.10 1.40
N ALA A 597 -40.32 2.28 2.40
CA ALA A 597 -39.65 2.85 3.57
C ALA A 597 -38.13 2.76 3.31
N ARG A 598 -37.56 3.80 2.70
CA ARG A 598 -36.13 4.09 2.90
C ARG A 598 -35.96 4.26 4.40
N PHE A 599 -35.43 3.25 5.07
CA PHE A 599 -34.91 3.39 6.42
C PHE A 599 -33.76 4.41 6.33
N SER A 600 -34.07 5.67 6.63
CA SER A 600 -33.05 6.63 7.06
C SER A 600 -32.57 6.12 8.41
N CYS A 601 -31.45 5.42 8.40
CA CYS A 601 -30.66 5.19 9.61
C CYS A 601 -30.07 6.52 10.06
N ASP A 602 -30.91 7.42 10.58
CA ASP A 602 -30.46 8.53 11.41
C ASP A 602 -30.52 8.07 12.86
N LEU A 603 -29.49 7.32 13.26
CA LEU A 603 -29.10 7.26 14.67
C LEU A 603 -28.53 8.63 15.05
N PRO A 604 -28.96 9.27 16.15
CA PRO A 604 -28.28 10.43 16.67
C PRO A 604 -26.85 10.02 17.10
N VAL A 605 -25.89 10.78 16.57
CA VAL A 605 -24.43 10.69 16.72
C VAL A 605 -23.97 10.49 18.16
#